data_AF-X1BM15-F1
#
_entry.id   AF-X1BM15-F1
#
_cell.length_a   1.000
_cell.length_b   1.000
_cell.length_c   1.000
_cell.angle_alpha   90.00
_cell.angle_beta   90.00
_cell.angle_gamma   90.00
#
_symmetry.space_group_name_H-M   'P 1'
#
loop_
_entity.id
_entity.type
_entity.pdbx_description
1 polymer ?
#
loop_
_entity_poly.entity_id
_entity_poly.type
_entity_poly.pdbx_seq_one_letter_code
_entity_poly.pdbx_strand_id
1 'polypeptide(L)'
;LSSSLIFDKSRILYGLNFSKEAIRQEEEVILVEGYTDVMTLHQRGIKNVVASLGTSLTSSQARLIKRYTGHVFIAYDQDKAGISATLRGIDLLLEANLEIRIISMPRGVDPADLVNREGEGSFLKRKDEALAYFDYRLNLEIQKRPSLRREDKIEIAGEVFPTLAKVRNSMTLGELIRSLSQRLDLDEEMIRTEFKRFKRKERGFLSRPEFLKMEDGQEKRERMLLQLMLDDEAVVKLVEERWDLDNFTNPDYRRIAKEIIISWEKGKTSFSRLI
;
A
#
# COMPACT_ATOMS: atom_id res chain seq x y z
N LEU A 1 -2.76 -23.57 1.42
CA LEU A 1 -2.75 -23.50 2.90
C LEU A 1 -3.58 -22.30 3.36
N SER A 2 -4.59 -22.50 4.21
CA SER A 2 -5.39 -21.42 4.82
C SER A 2 -4.66 -20.87 6.05
N SER A 3 -4.88 -19.60 6.41
CA SER A 3 -4.23 -18.97 7.58
C SER A 3 -4.73 -19.62 8.88
N SER A 4 -3.83 -19.88 9.83
CA SER A 4 -4.15 -20.46 11.14
C SER A 4 -3.39 -19.75 12.26
N LEU A 5 -3.70 -20.07 13.53
CA LEU A 5 -3.00 -19.54 14.71
C LEU A 5 -1.48 -19.82 14.69
N ILE A 6 -1.05 -20.86 13.98
CA ILE A 6 0.36 -21.29 13.87
C ILE A 6 0.98 -20.83 12.54
N PHE A 7 0.15 -20.54 11.53
CA PHE A 7 0.59 -20.18 10.18
C PHE A 7 -0.07 -18.88 9.73
N ASP A 8 0.60 -17.77 10.03
CA ASP A 8 0.22 -16.43 9.56
C ASP A 8 1.06 -16.06 8.33
N LYS A 9 0.49 -16.20 7.13
CA LYS A 9 1.14 -15.85 5.85
C LYS A 9 1.65 -14.42 5.82
N SER A 10 1.01 -13.49 6.54
CA SER A 10 1.41 -12.09 6.58
C SER A 10 2.70 -11.86 7.39
N ARG A 11 3.24 -12.88 8.07
CA ARG A 11 4.40 -12.74 8.96
C ARG A 11 5.57 -13.65 8.60
N ILE A 12 5.38 -14.52 7.62
CA ILE A 12 6.38 -15.51 7.23
C ILE A 12 6.76 -15.31 5.76
N LEU A 13 7.98 -15.67 5.42
CA LEU A 13 8.47 -15.75 4.04
C LEU A 13 8.88 -17.19 3.79
N TYR A 14 8.38 -17.76 2.69
CA TYR A 14 8.80 -19.09 2.29
C TYR A 14 10.28 -19.11 1.93
N GLY A 15 10.96 -20.21 2.22
CA GLY A 15 12.38 -20.37 1.99
C GLY A 15 13.27 -19.74 3.06
N LEU A 16 12.77 -18.80 3.88
CA LEU A 16 13.61 -18.04 4.82
C LEU A 16 14.43 -18.93 5.77
N ASN A 17 13.86 -20.03 6.26
CA ASN A 17 14.57 -20.97 7.14
C ASN A 17 15.78 -21.64 6.45
N PHE A 18 15.72 -21.83 5.13
CA PHE A 18 16.78 -22.38 4.30
C PHE A 18 17.73 -21.29 3.75
N SER A 19 17.23 -20.07 3.56
CA SER A 19 17.96 -18.97 2.93
C SER A 19 18.69 -18.04 3.91
N LYS A 20 18.32 -18.04 5.20
CA LYS A 20 18.79 -17.06 6.20
C LYS A 20 20.32 -16.95 6.32
N GLU A 21 21.05 -18.05 6.17
CA GLU A 21 22.53 -18.01 6.27
C GLU A 21 23.13 -17.44 5.00
N ALA A 22 22.64 -17.86 3.82
CA ALA A 22 23.05 -17.28 2.55
C ALA A 22 22.72 -15.78 2.47
N ILE A 23 21.55 -15.35 2.95
CA ILE A 23 21.18 -13.92 2.99
C ILE A 23 22.16 -13.10 3.83
N ARG A 24 22.65 -13.65 4.95
CA ARG A 24 23.64 -12.95 5.78
C ARG A 24 25.02 -12.94 5.15
N GLN A 25 25.41 -14.02 4.47
CA GLN A 25 26.71 -14.14 3.81
C GLN A 25 26.82 -13.21 2.60
N GLU A 26 25.77 -13.17 1.76
CA GLU A 26 25.71 -12.31 0.57
C GLU A 26 25.25 -10.86 0.91
N GLU A 27 24.89 -10.62 2.17
CA GLU A 27 24.32 -9.35 2.66
C GLU A 27 23.10 -8.86 1.88
N GLU A 28 22.34 -9.74 1.24
CA GLU A 28 21.21 -9.38 0.38
C GLU A 28 20.19 -10.53 0.28
N VAL A 29 18.95 -10.20 -0.06
CA VAL A 29 17.89 -11.19 -0.32
C VAL A 29 17.21 -10.97 -1.66
N ILE A 30 16.89 -12.05 -2.35
CA ILE A 30 16.05 -12.06 -3.56
C ILE A 30 14.62 -12.43 -3.16
N LEU A 31 13.68 -11.54 -3.42
CA LEU A 31 12.25 -11.70 -3.17
C LEU A 31 11.54 -12.06 -4.47
N VAL A 32 10.95 -13.25 -4.51
CA VAL A 32 10.15 -13.78 -5.64
C VAL A 32 8.69 -14.01 -5.23
N GLU A 33 7.81 -14.26 -6.20
CA GLU A 33 6.36 -14.38 -5.94
C GLU A 33 5.99 -15.76 -5.38
N GLY A 34 6.51 -16.82 -6.00
CA GLY A 34 6.10 -18.20 -5.77
C GLY A 34 7.12 -19.04 -4.99
N TYR A 35 6.63 -20.10 -4.36
CA TYR A 35 7.51 -21.12 -3.77
C TYR A 35 8.27 -21.91 -4.85
N THR A 36 7.71 -22.05 -6.06
CA THR A 36 8.34 -22.71 -7.20
C THR A 36 9.62 -21.99 -7.61
N ASP A 37 9.60 -20.66 -7.65
CA ASP A 37 10.78 -19.83 -7.91
C ASP A 37 11.88 -20.09 -6.89
N VAL A 38 11.51 -20.06 -5.60
CA VAL A 38 12.45 -20.33 -4.50
C VAL A 38 13.08 -21.71 -4.67
N MET A 39 12.28 -22.74 -4.91
CA MET A 39 12.78 -24.11 -5.06
C MET A 39 13.72 -24.24 -6.27
N THR A 40 13.33 -23.67 -7.40
CA THR A 40 14.09 -23.76 -8.66
C THR A 40 15.41 -23.02 -8.56
N LEU A 41 15.39 -21.78 -8.07
CA LEU A 41 16.59 -20.98 -7.85
C LEU A 41 17.53 -21.64 -6.84
N HIS A 42 16.99 -22.20 -5.75
CA HIS A 42 17.77 -22.97 -4.78
C HIS A 42 18.43 -24.18 -5.43
N GLN A 43 17.72 -24.97 -6.23
CA GLN A 43 18.29 -26.14 -6.92
C GLN A 43 19.45 -25.75 -7.84
N ARG A 44 19.46 -24.50 -8.33
CA ARG A 44 20.43 -23.93 -9.24
C ARG A 44 21.55 -23.16 -8.54
N GLY A 45 21.64 -23.28 -7.21
CA GLY A 45 22.73 -22.69 -6.42
C GLY A 45 22.46 -21.28 -5.90
N ILE A 46 21.35 -20.63 -6.27
CA ILE A 46 20.99 -19.30 -5.78
C ILE A 46 20.21 -19.49 -4.47
N LYS A 47 20.92 -19.38 -3.34
CA LYS A 47 20.39 -19.79 -2.02
C LYS A 47 19.79 -18.66 -1.18
N ASN A 48 20.01 -17.39 -1.52
CA ASN A 48 19.49 -16.23 -0.79
C ASN A 48 18.10 -15.77 -1.28
N VAL A 49 17.20 -16.71 -1.57
CA VAL A 49 15.87 -16.44 -2.18
C VAL A 49 14.72 -16.74 -1.21
N VAL A 50 13.72 -15.87 -1.17
CA VAL A 50 12.49 -16.04 -0.36
C VAL A 50 11.24 -15.61 -1.13
N ALA A 51 10.06 -16.09 -0.72
CA ALA A 51 8.79 -15.72 -1.36
C ALA A 51 7.67 -15.29 -0.38
N SER A 52 6.76 -14.44 -0.85
CA SER A 52 5.59 -13.96 -0.09
C SER A 52 4.35 -14.88 -0.16
N LEU A 53 4.49 -16.09 -0.72
CA LEU A 53 3.50 -17.18 -0.68
C LEU A 53 2.12 -16.83 -1.26
N GLY A 54 2.09 -16.18 -2.43
CA GLY A 54 0.84 -15.85 -3.13
C GLY A 54 -0.01 -14.81 -2.40
N THR A 55 0.60 -14.03 -1.51
CA THR A 55 0.01 -12.83 -0.92
C THR A 55 0.87 -11.62 -1.27
N SER A 56 0.24 -10.44 -1.29
CA SER A 56 1.01 -9.20 -1.38
C SER A 56 1.98 -9.12 -0.21
N LEU A 57 3.22 -8.68 -0.48
CA LEU A 57 4.20 -8.40 0.57
C LEU A 57 3.56 -7.51 1.65
N THR A 58 3.91 -7.76 2.90
CA THR A 58 3.38 -7.04 4.05
C THR A 58 4.48 -6.30 4.81
N SER A 59 4.11 -5.28 5.61
CA SER A 59 5.08 -4.56 6.45
C SER A 59 5.77 -5.47 7.47
N SER A 60 5.10 -6.53 7.93
CA SER A 60 5.68 -7.51 8.86
C SER A 60 6.76 -8.35 8.19
N GLN A 61 6.54 -8.77 6.94
CA GLN A 61 7.56 -9.45 6.13
C GLN A 61 8.72 -8.53 5.75
N ALA A 62 8.45 -7.25 5.43
CA ALA A 62 9.51 -6.26 5.18
C ALA A 62 10.41 -6.07 6.42
N ARG A 63 9.80 -5.91 7.61
CA ARG A 63 10.55 -5.86 8.88
C ARG A 63 11.30 -7.16 9.17
N LEU A 64 10.73 -8.31 8.82
CA LEU A 64 11.37 -9.61 8.96
C LEU A 64 12.66 -9.67 8.12
N ILE A 65 12.62 -9.24 6.85
CA ILE A 65 13.80 -9.15 5.96
C ILE A 65 14.87 -8.25 6.58
N LYS A 66 14.48 -7.09 7.12
CA LYS A 66 15.42 -6.13 7.73
C LYS A 66 16.26 -6.71 8.87
N ARG A 67 15.83 -7.81 9.50
CA ARG A 67 16.61 -8.50 10.55
C ARG A 67 17.79 -9.32 10.00
N TYR A 68 17.83 -9.57 8.70
CA TYR A 68 18.86 -10.40 8.04
C TYR A 68 19.73 -9.61 7.08
N THR A 69 19.18 -8.58 6.42
CA THR A 69 19.92 -7.76 5.45
C THR A 69 19.31 -6.36 5.31
N GLY A 70 20.12 -5.41 4.83
CA GLY A 70 19.69 -4.09 4.37
C GLY A 70 19.27 -4.03 2.90
N HIS A 71 19.59 -5.03 2.08
CA HIS A 71 19.50 -4.99 0.62
C HIS A 71 18.51 -6.05 0.08
N VAL A 72 17.59 -5.62 -0.77
CA VAL A 72 16.53 -6.45 -1.34
C VAL A 72 16.50 -6.33 -2.86
N PHE A 73 16.54 -7.47 -3.52
CA PHE A 73 16.25 -7.59 -4.95
C PHE A 73 14.83 -8.13 -5.12
N ILE A 74 13.99 -7.44 -5.88
CA ILE A 74 12.65 -7.94 -6.25
C ILE A 74 12.76 -8.54 -7.65
N ALA A 75 12.35 -9.81 -7.80
CA ALA A 75 12.27 -10.53 -9.06
C ALA A 75 10.86 -11.08 -9.23
N TYR A 76 9.95 -10.22 -9.72
CA TYR A 76 8.54 -10.49 -9.94
C TYR A 76 8.22 -10.51 -11.45
N ASP A 77 7.06 -11.05 -11.78
CA ASP A 77 6.63 -11.19 -13.17
C ASP A 77 6.36 -9.81 -13.80
N GLN A 78 6.67 -9.66 -15.10
CA GLN A 78 6.41 -8.42 -15.84
C GLN A 78 4.98 -8.37 -16.42
N ASP A 79 4.00 -8.89 -15.68
CA ASP A 79 2.58 -8.70 -15.99
C ASP A 79 1.99 -7.53 -15.18
N LYS A 80 0.71 -7.21 -15.40
CA LYS A 80 0.06 -6.11 -14.67
C LYS A 80 0.03 -6.33 -13.16
N ALA A 81 -0.15 -7.57 -12.72
CA ALA A 81 -0.24 -7.92 -11.30
C ALA A 81 1.14 -7.86 -10.64
N GLY A 82 2.17 -8.42 -11.26
CA GLY A 82 3.57 -8.40 -10.79
C GLY A 82 4.16 -6.99 -10.77
N ILE A 83 3.86 -6.13 -11.74
CA ILE A 83 4.23 -4.70 -11.70
C ILE A 83 3.56 -4.01 -10.50
N SER A 84 2.25 -4.22 -10.29
CA SER A 84 1.54 -3.66 -9.14
C SER A 84 2.08 -4.17 -7.81
N ALA A 85 2.42 -5.46 -7.74
CA ALA A 85 3.03 -6.09 -6.56
C ALA A 85 4.43 -5.52 -6.29
N THR A 86 5.23 -5.30 -7.33
CA THR A 86 6.57 -4.68 -7.23
C THR A 86 6.47 -3.27 -6.67
N LEU A 87 5.57 -2.44 -7.20
CA LEU A 87 5.36 -1.07 -6.74
C LEU A 87 4.93 -0.99 -5.27
N ARG A 88 3.98 -1.85 -4.86
CA ARG A 88 3.60 -1.96 -3.43
C ARG A 88 4.73 -2.49 -2.56
N GLY A 89 5.52 -3.43 -3.09
CA GLY A 89 6.68 -3.99 -2.40
C GLY A 89 7.73 -2.92 -2.13
N ILE A 90 8.09 -2.11 -3.14
CA ILE A 90 9.02 -0.98 -3.02
C ILE A 90 8.60 -0.08 -1.85
N ASP A 91 7.34 0.33 -1.84
CA ASP A 91 6.80 1.21 -0.81
C ASP A 91 6.95 0.65 0.61
N LEU A 92 6.59 -0.62 0.81
CA LEU A 92 6.69 -1.29 2.12
C LEU A 92 8.13 -1.50 2.57
N LEU A 93 9.03 -1.79 1.63
CA LEU A 93 10.45 -2.00 1.90
C LEU A 93 11.14 -0.66 2.22
N LEU A 94 10.78 0.43 1.53
CA LEU A 94 11.26 1.78 1.84
C LEU A 94 10.84 2.22 3.25
N GLU A 95 9.59 1.94 3.63
CA GLU A 95 9.10 2.21 4.98
C GLU A 95 9.88 1.42 6.05
N ALA A 96 10.37 0.23 5.71
CA ALA A 96 11.26 -0.58 6.54
C ALA A 96 12.74 -0.17 6.47
N ASN A 97 13.08 0.91 5.75
CA ASN A 97 14.43 1.42 5.54
C ASN A 97 15.36 0.37 4.91
N LEU A 98 14.88 -0.29 3.85
CA LEU A 98 15.64 -1.22 3.03
C LEU A 98 16.05 -0.57 1.71
N GLU A 99 17.22 -0.94 1.23
CA GLU A 99 17.68 -0.62 -0.12
C GLU A 99 17.13 -1.64 -1.11
N ILE A 100 16.59 -1.15 -2.23
CA ILE A 100 15.77 -1.98 -3.13
C ILE A 100 16.28 -1.85 -4.56
N ARG A 101 16.50 -3.00 -5.20
CA ARG A 101 16.77 -3.12 -6.64
C ARG A 101 15.76 -4.07 -7.28
N ILE A 102 15.46 -3.85 -8.57
CA ILE A 102 14.47 -4.62 -9.32
C ILE A 102 15.18 -5.37 -10.43
N ILE A 103 15.10 -6.70 -10.35
CA ILE A 103 15.54 -7.60 -11.41
C ILE A 103 14.44 -7.61 -12.46
N SER A 104 14.71 -7.01 -13.62
CA SER A 104 13.74 -6.93 -14.70
C SER A 104 13.68 -8.26 -15.44
N MET A 105 12.57 -8.98 -15.27
CA MET A 105 12.31 -10.26 -15.96
C MET A 105 11.87 -10.04 -17.42
N PRO A 106 12.09 -10.97 -18.34
CA PRO A 106 11.45 -10.92 -19.66
C PRO A 106 9.93 -10.99 -19.54
N ARG A 107 9.22 -10.40 -20.51
CA ARG A 107 7.75 -10.44 -20.51
C ARG A 107 7.25 -11.88 -20.62
N GLY A 108 6.43 -12.30 -19.65
CA GLY A 108 5.86 -13.66 -19.62
C GLY A 108 6.84 -14.76 -19.22
N VAL A 109 7.97 -14.40 -18.61
CA VAL A 109 8.97 -15.35 -18.10
C VAL A 109 9.17 -15.07 -16.61
N ASP A 110 8.89 -16.06 -15.77
CA ASP A 110 9.13 -16.01 -14.32
C ASP A 110 10.59 -16.40 -13.99
N PRO A 111 11.06 -16.19 -12.74
CA PRO A 111 12.41 -16.57 -12.33
C PRO A 111 12.73 -18.06 -12.54
N ALA A 112 11.78 -18.96 -12.26
CA ALA A 112 11.96 -20.39 -12.45
C ALA A 112 12.17 -20.74 -13.94
N ASP A 113 11.33 -20.22 -14.82
CA ASP A 113 11.38 -20.39 -16.26
C ASP A 113 12.68 -19.85 -16.84
N LEU A 114 13.12 -18.65 -16.41
CA LEU A 114 14.36 -18.06 -16.89
C LEU A 114 15.55 -18.99 -16.62
N VAL A 115 15.69 -19.47 -15.39
CA VAL A 115 16.82 -20.31 -15.00
C VAL A 115 16.72 -21.71 -15.60
N ASN A 116 15.52 -22.24 -15.77
CA ASN A 116 15.34 -23.54 -16.43
C ASN A 116 15.68 -23.51 -17.93
N ARG A 117 15.40 -22.40 -18.62
CA ARG A 117 15.65 -22.25 -20.06
C ARG A 117 17.05 -21.77 -20.37
N GLU A 118 17.58 -20.83 -19.60
CA GLU A 118 18.81 -20.09 -19.91
C GLU A 118 19.94 -20.30 -18.88
N GLY A 119 19.69 -21.04 -17.80
CA GLY A 119 20.66 -21.31 -16.72
C GLY A 119 20.77 -20.19 -15.69
N GLU A 120 21.43 -20.48 -14.57
CA GLU A 120 21.58 -19.56 -13.44
C GLU A 120 22.38 -18.30 -13.79
N GLY A 121 23.34 -18.40 -14.72
CA GLY A 121 24.15 -17.28 -15.17
C GLY A 121 23.32 -16.16 -15.80
N SER A 122 22.20 -16.48 -16.47
CA SER A 122 21.31 -15.46 -17.05
C SER A 122 20.60 -14.65 -15.97
N PHE A 123 20.17 -15.31 -14.89
CA PHE A 123 19.53 -14.67 -13.75
C PHE A 123 20.52 -13.80 -12.98
N LEU A 124 21.74 -14.29 -12.73
CA LEU A 124 22.78 -13.51 -12.05
C LEU A 124 23.19 -12.27 -12.86
N LYS A 125 23.33 -12.40 -14.18
CA LYS A 125 23.59 -11.23 -15.04
C LYS A 125 22.48 -10.18 -14.93
N ARG A 126 21.20 -10.60 -14.97
CA ARG A 126 20.06 -9.67 -14.79
C ARG A 126 20.04 -9.03 -13.40
N LYS A 127 20.50 -9.75 -12.39
CA LYS A 127 20.66 -9.22 -11.04
C LYS A 127 21.75 -8.15 -10.99
N ASP A 128 22.88 -8.36 -11.64
CA ASP A 128 23.96 -7.36 -11.72
C ASP A 128 23.47 -6.07 -12.42
N GLU A 129 22.61 -6.23 -13.43
CA GLU A 129 21.96 -5.16 -14.18
C GLU A 129 20.69 -4.60 -13.48
N ALA A 130 20.38 -5.03 -12.26
CA ALA A 130 19.13 -4.66 -11.59
C ALA A 130 19.01 -3.15 -11.37
N LEU A 131 17.84 -2.61 -11.67
CA LEU A 131 17.56 -1.18 -11.58
C LEU A 131 17.35 -0.76 -10.14
N ALA A 132 17.80 0.43 -9.76
CA ALA A 132 17.39 1.04 -8.50
C ALA A 132 15.87 1.27 -8.52
N TYR A 133 15.22 1.18 -7.35
CA TYR A 133 13.76 1.33 -7.23
C TYR A 133 13.20 2.62 -7.83
N PHE A 134 13.94 3.72 -7.67
CA PHE A 134 13.54 5.00 -8.21
C PHE A 134 13.56 5.01 -9.74
N ASP A 135 14.62 4.47 -10.35
CA ASP A 135 14.74 4.37 -11.80
C ASP A 135 13.67 3.47 -12.40
N TYR A 136 13.40 2.33 -11.74
CA TYR A 136 12.32 1.44 -12.15
C TYR A 136 10.96 2.14 -12.11
N ARG A 137 10.62 2.81 -11.00
CA ARG A 137 9.37 3.57 -10.85
C ARG A 137 9.24 4.65 -11.93
N LEU A 138 10.29 5.46 -12.11
CA LEU A 138 10.28 6.55 -13.08
C LEU A 138 10.17 6.03 -14.53
N ASN A 139 10.85 4.93 -14.86
CA ASN A 139 10.73 4.28 -16.17
C ASN A 139 9.30 3.84 -16.46
N LEU A 140 8.62 3.26 -15.48
CA LEU A 140 7.22 2.85 -15.63
C LEU A 140 6.30 4.05 -15.88
N GLU A 141 6.46 5.15 -15.16
CA GLU A 141 5.63 6.33 -15.36
C GLU A 141 5.87 7.01 -16.71
N ILE A 142 7.13 7.02 -17.19
CA ILE A 142 7.48 7.50 -18.53
C ILE A 142 6.83 6.62 -19.61
N GLN A 143 6.91 5.29 -19.48
CA GLN A 143 6.37 4.35 -20.48
C GLN A 143 4.84 4.40 -20.62
N LYS A 144 4.11 4.86 -19.59
CA LYS A 144 2.65 5.03 -19.66
C LYS A 144 2.23 6.22 -20.52
N ARG A 145 3.15 7.14 -20.87
CA ARG A 145 2.83 8.38 -21.56
C ARG A 145 3.19 8.29 -23.05
N PRO A 146 2.29 8.72 -23.95
CA PRO A 146 2.57 8.72 -25.39
C PRO A 146 3.56 9.81 -25.80
N SER A 147 3.72 10.85 -24.98
CA SER A 147 4.66 11.95 -25.17
C SER A 147 5.30 12.37 -23.85
N LEU A 148 6.41 13.10 -23.92
CA LEU A 148 7.04 13.78 -22.79
C LEU A 148 6.89 15.30 -22.93
N ARG A 149 5.66 15.75 -23.19
CA ARG A 149 5.36 17.19 -23.17
C ARG A 149 5.45 17.73 -21.74
N ARG A 150 5.44 19.05 -21.61
CA ARG A 150 5.62 19.70 -20.30
C ARG A 150 4.60 19.23 -19.27
N GLU A 151 3.35 19.07 -19.69
CA GLU A 151 2.25 18.59 -18.84
C GLU A 151 2.49 17.14 -18.40
N ASP A 152 2.88 16.26 -19.33
CA ASP A 152 3.20 14.86 -19.04
C ASP A 152 4.35 14.74 -18.02
N LYS A 153 5.41 15.56 -18.18
CA LYS A 153 6.55 15.59 -17.26
C LYS A 153 6.13 16.01 -15.84
N ILE A 154 5.25 17.00 -15.71
CA ILE A 154 4.73 17.45 -14.41
C ILE A 154 3.90 16.34 -13.75
N GLU A 155 3.04 15.67 -14.52
CA GLU A 155 2.23 14.56 -14.02
C GLU A 155 3.11 13.37 -13.60
N ILE A 156 4.12 13.00 -14.38
CA ILE A 156 5.09 11.95 -14.02
C ILE A 156 5.78 12.29 -12.70
N ALA A 157 6.24 13.53 -12.52
CA ALA A 157 6.86 13.94 -11.26
C ALA A 157 5.90 13.76 -10.07
N GLY A 158 4.63 14.15 -10.24
CA GLY A 158 3.57 13.96 -9.24
C GLY A 158 3.34 12.49 -8.86
N GLU A 159 3.35 11.58 -9.83
CA GLU A 159 3.17 10.13 -9.62
C GLU A 159 4.36 9.46 -8.89
N VAL A 160 5.53 10.10 -8.89
CA VAL A 160 6.73 9.61 -8.20
C VAL A 160 6.87 10.19 -6.78
N PHE A 161 6.19 11.29 -6.48
CA PHE A 161 6.23 11.92 -5.15
C PHE A 161 5.84 11.00 -3.98
N PRO A 162 4.83 10.12 -4.07
CA PRO A 162 4.52 9.19 -2.98
C PRO A 162 5.72 8.30 -2.59
N THR A 163 6.48 7.81 -3.59
CA THR A 163 7.68 7.00 -3.36
C THR A 163 8.79 7.84 -2.72
N LEU A 164 9.02 9.07 -3.20
CA LEU A 164 10.00 10.00 -2.61
C LEU A 164 9.65 10.38 -1.17
N ALA A 165 8.36 10.49 -0.83
CA ALA A 165 7.91 10.84 0.52
C ALA A 165 8.28 9.78 1.57
N LYS A 166 8.45 8.52 1.14
CA LYS A 166 8.85 7.38 1.99
C LYS A 166 10.36 7.31 2.25
N VAL A 167 11.17 8.06 1.50
CA VAL A 167 12.62 8.11 1.67
C VAL A 167 12.97 8.91 2.92
N ARG A 168 13.58 8.23 3.91
CA ARG A 168 13.92 8.84 5.22
C ARG A 168 15.20 9.67 5.18
N ASN A 169 16.19 9.24 4.40
CA ASN A 169 17.49 9.92 4.29
C ASN A 169 17.37 11.18 3.41
N SER A 170 17.70 12.34 3.94
CA SER A 170 17.59 13.63 3.24
C SER A 170 18.60 13.79 2.11
N MET A 171 19.78 13.18 2.22
CA MET A 171 20.80 13.21 1.16
C MET A 171 20.33 12.36 -0.03
N THR A 172 19.90 11.12 0.24
CA THR A 172 19.32 10.24 -0.79
C THR A 172 18.11 10.91 -1.45
N LEU A 173 17.19 11.48 -0.68
CA LEU A 173 16.06 12.23 -1.23
C LEU A 173 16.50 13.39 -2.14
N GLY A 174 17.55 14.11 -1.74
CA GLY A 174 18.13 15.20 -2.54
C GLY A 174 18.68 14.70 -3.89
N GLU A 175 19.39 13.58 -3.90
CA GLU A 175 19.93 12.94 -5.11
C GLU A 175 18.82 12.45 -6.03
N LEU A 176 17.76 11.85 -5.49
CA LEU A 176 16.62 11.37 -6.29
C LEU A 176 15.84 12.53 -6.92
N ILE A 177 15.67 13.65 -6.21
CA ILE A 177 15.06 14.86 -6.76
C ILE A 177 15.91 15.42 -7.91
N ARG A 178 17.24 15.45 -7.76
CA ARG A 178 18.15 15.85 -8.83
C ARG A 178 18.05 14.91 -10.04
N SER A 179 18.02 13.59 -9.80
CA SER A 179 17.83 12.61 -10.86
C SER A 179 16.49 12.81 -11.59
N LEU A 180 15.41 13.07 -10.85
CA LEU A 180 14.10 13.39 -11.44
C LEU A 180 14.17 14.63 -12.34
N SER A 181 14.81 15.70 -11.86
CA SER A 181 15.03 16.94 -12.60
C SER A 181 15.75 16.70 -13.91
N GLN A 182 16.88 15.97 -13.88
CA GLN A 182 17.69 15.67 -15.06
C GLN A 182 16.95 14.80 -16.06
N ARG A 183 16.26 13.76 -15.59
CA ARG A 183 15.57 12.79 -16.44
C ARG A 183 14.30 13.34 -17.09
N LEU A 184 13.62 14.27 -16.43
CA LEU A 184 12.44 14.93 -16.98
C LEU A 184 12.75 16.28 -17.62
N ASP A 185 13.98 16.78 -17.50
CA ASP A 185 14.36 18.13 -17.96
C ASP A 185 13.36 19.18 -17.40
N LEU A 186 13.29 19.21 -16.08
CA LEU A 186 12.47 20.12 -15.27
C LEU A 186 13.36 20.82 -14.25
N ASP A 187 13.04 22.06 -13.91
CA ASP A 187 13.78 22.82 -12.91
C ASP A 187 13.74 22.13 -11.52
N GLU A 188 14.90 21.93 -10.91
CA GLU A 188 15.03 21.21 -9.63
C GLU A 188 14.31 21.96 -8.49
N GLU A 189 14.42 23.29 -8.44
CA GLU A 189 13.77 24.11 -7.40
C GLU A 189 12.25 24.09 -7.51
N MET A 190 11.72 24.05 -8.74
CA MET A 190 10.29 23.84 -8.99
C MET A 190 9.84 22.47 -8.49
N ILE A 191 10.57 21.40 -8.79
CA ILE A 191 10.28 20.05 -8.25
C ILE A 191 10.31 20.06 -6.73
N ARG A 192 11.33 20.68 -6.11
CA ARG A 192 11.43 20.79 -4.64
C ARG A 192 10.23 21.53 -4.05
N THR A 193 9.78 22.60 -4.70
CA THR A 193 8.62 23.38 -4.27
C THR A 193 7.32 22.57 -4.36
N GLU A 194 7.09 21.90 -5.49
CA GLU A 194 5.91 21.04 -5.66
C GLU A 194 5.94 19.82 -4.75
N PHE A 195 7.10 19.21 -4.52
CA PHE A 195 7.24 18.11 -3.57
C PHE A 195 6.96 18.55 -2.12
N LYS A 196 7.41 19.75 -1.71
CA LYS A 196 7.04 20.35 -0.41
C LYS A 196 5.54 20.58 -0.32
N ARG A 197 4.90 21.08 -1.38
CA ARG A 197 3.44 21.26 -1.46
C ARG A 197 2.71 19.91 -1.37
N PHE A 198 3.19 18.89 -2.07
CA PHE A 198 2.71 17.52 -1.98
C PHE A 198 2.80 17.00 -0.55
N LYS A 199 3.97 17.07 0.10
CA LYS A 199 4.13 16.64 1.50
C LYS A 199 3.26 17.44 2.46
N ARG A 200 3.02 18.73 2.20
CA ARG A 200 2.08 19.54 3.00
C ARG A 200 0.63 19.19 2.72
N LYS A 201 0.27 18.75 1.51
CA LYS A 201 -1.07 18.28 1.17
C LYS A 201 -1.32 16.87 1.71
N GLU A 202 -0.33 15.98 1.65
CA GLU A 202 -0.33 14.64 2.23
C GLU A 202 -0.33 14.73 3.76
N ARG A 203 0.54 15.54 4.36
CA ARG A 203 0.40 15.93 5.77
C ARG A 203 -0.84 16.73 6.01
N GLY A 204 -1.37 17.47 5.05
CA GLY A 204 -2.67 18.14 5.15
C GLY A 204 -3.82 17.18 4.83
N PHE A 205 -3.55 15.90 4.59
CA PHE A 205 -4.49 14.78 4.44
C PHE A 205 -4.34 13.82 5.64
N LEU A 206 -3.15 13.80 6.25
CA LEU A 206 -2.80 13.12 7.49
C LEU A 206 -2.93 14.04 8.73
N SER A 207 -3.03 15.36 8.50
CA SER A 207 -3.19 16.48 9.46
C SER A 207 -4.26 17.47 8.99
N ARG A 208 -4.92 17.27 7.83
CA ARG A 208 -6.38 17.32 7.91
C ARG A 208 -6.75 15.94 8.43
N PRO A 209 -7.44 15.83 9.57
CA PRO A 209 -8.47 14.81 9.60
C PRO A 209 -9.37 15.16 8.41
N GLU A 210 -9.22 14.46 7.29
CA GLU A 210 -10.22 14.52 6.25
C GLU A 210 -11.48 13.92 6.86
N PHE A 211 -12.35 14.80 7.37
CA PHE A 211 -13.66 14.42 7.89
C PHE A 211 -13.67 13.21 8.86
N LEU A 212 -13.03 13.36 10.02
CA LEU A 212 -13.98 13.51 11.12
C LEU A 212 -14.58 14.89 10.87
N LYS A 213 -15.77 14.93 10.24
CA LYS A 213 -16.83 15.61 10.98
C LYS A 213 -16.66 14.93 12.33
N MET A 214 -16.07 15.63 13.30
CA MET A 214 -16.58 15.41 14.62
C MET A 214 -18.06 15.69 14.41
N GLU A 215 -18.83 14.64 14.07
CA GLU A 215 -20.12 14.47 14.70
C GLU A 215 -19.75 14.82 16.13
N ASP A 216 -20.22 15.98 16.58
CA ASP A 216 -20.13 16.36 17.96
C ASP A 216 -20.35 15.08 18.78
N GLY A 217 -19.62 14.86 19.87
CA GLY A 217 -19.82 13.65 20.67
C GLY A 217 -21.31 13.43 20.96
N GLN A 218 -22.09 14.51 20.96
CA GLN A 218 -23.53 14.56 20.89
C GLN A 218 -24.17 14.06 19.57
N GLU A 219 -23.85 14.61 18.38
CA GLU A 219 -24.37 14.12 17.08
C GLU A 219 -24.11 12.62 16.85
N LYS A 220 -22.95 12.09 17.27
CA LYS A 220 -22.64 10.65 17.14
C LYS A 220 -23.52 9.80 18.05
N ARG A 221 -23.79 10.30 19.26
CA ARG A 221 -24.72 9.67 20.21
C ARG A 221 -26.15 9.73 19.70
N GLU A 222 -26.57 10.85 19.12
CA GLU A 222 -27.89 11.01 18.50
C GLU A 222 -28.10 10.07 17.33
N ARG A 223 -27.10 9.94 16.44
CA ARG A 223 -27.17 8.99 15.33
C ARG A 223 -27.25 7.54 15.79
N MET A 224 -26.47 7.16 16.80
CA MET A 224 -26.52 5.80 17.35
C MET A 224 -27.85 5.54 18.06
N LEU A 225 -28.42 6.54 18.73
CA LEU A 225 -29.76 6.45 19.31
C LEU A 225 -30.82 6.25 18.23
N LEU A 226 -30.76 6.98 17.11
CA LEU A 226 -31.68 6.79 15.99
C LEU A 226 -31.60 5.37 15.40
N GLN A 227 -30.40 4.80 15.30
CA GLN A 227 -30.22 3.42 14.86
C GLN A 227 -30.90 2.43 15.82
N LEU A 228 -30.70 2.62 17.13
CA LEU A 228 -31.35 1.78 18.14
C LEU A 228 -32.87 1.93 18.14
N MET A 229 -33.40 3.13 17.91
CA MET A 229 -34.85 3.38 17.79
C MET A 229 -35.48 2.74 16.55
N LEU A 230 -34.70 2.51 15.49
CA LEU A 230 -35.19 1.78 14.30
C LEU A 230 -35.30 0.28 14.58
N ASP A 231 -34.41 -0.26 15.42
CA ASP A 231 -34.26 -1.69 15.64
C ASP A 231 -35.05 -2.21 16.86
N ASP A 232 -35.37 -1.36 17.85
CA ASP A 232 -35.96 -1.78 19.13
C ASP A 232 -37.08 -0.84 19.63
N GLU A 233 -38.31 -1.35 19.69
CA GLU A 233 -39.51 -0.64 20.19
C GLU A 233 -39.35 -0.20 21.66
N ALA A 234 -38.62 -0.96 22.49
CA ALA A 234 -38.40 -0.60 23.88
C ALA A 234 -37.54 0.66 24.00
N VAL A 235 -36.63 0.88 23.04
CA VAL A 235 -35.81 2.11 22.97
C VAL A 235 -36.67 3.29 22.55
N VAL A 236 -37.62 3.11 21.64
CA VAL A 236 -38.57 4.16 21.22
C VAL A 236 -39.39 4.65 22.43
N LYS A 237 -39.99 3.73 23.19
CA LYS A 237 -40.77 4.06 24.40
C LYS A 237 -39.92 4.75 25.46
N LEU A 238 -38.68 4.31 25.64
CA LEU A 238 -37.76 4.90 26.60
C LEU A 238 -37.38 6.34 26.23
N VAL A 239 -37.23 6.64 24.94
CA VAL A 239 -37.01 8.00 24.45
C VAL A 239 -38.25 8.86 24.67
N GLU A 240 -39.44 8.37 24.33
CA GLU A 240 -40.71 9.11 24.54
C GLU A 240 -40.97 9.45 26.01
N GLU A 241 -40.70 8.51 26.93
CA GLU A 241 -41.01 8.68 28.35
C GLU A 241 -39.97 9.51 29.11
N ARG A 242 -38.69 9.43 28.71
CA ARG A 242 -37.56 9.92 29.53
C ARG A 242 -36.68 10.94 28.85
N TRP A 243 -36.83 11.17 27.54
CA TRP A 243 -35.91 12.00 26.77
C TRP A 243 -36.64 12.92 25.79
N ASP A 244 -36.70 14.21 26.14
CA ASP A 244 -37.29 15.23 25.27
C ASP A 244 -36.58 15.26 23.90
N LEU A 245 -37.35 15.29 22.80
CA LEU A 245 -36.85 15.37 21.44
C LEU A 245 -36.05 16.66 21.18
N ASP A 246 -36.28 17.71 21.99
CA ASP A 246 -35.51 18.94 21.90
C ASP A 246 -34.03 18.79 22.32
N ASN A 247 -33.67 17.66 22.95
CA ASN A 247 -32.29 17.30 23.25
C ASN A 247 -31.47 16.87 22.03
N PHE A 248 -32.11 16.60 20.89
CA PHE A 248 -31.40 16.42 19.63
C PHE A 248 -30.89 17.77 19.14
N THR A 249 -29.58 17.96 19.19
CA THR A 249 -28.87 19.14 18.67
C THR A 249 -28.92 19.22 17.15
N ASN A 250 -28.97 18.07 16.46
CA ASN A 250 -29.13 18.06 15.02
C ASN A 250 -30.63 18.09 14.64
N PRO A 251 -31.10 19.13 13.92
CA PRO A 251 -32.51 19.28 13.57
C PRO A 251 -33.03 18.20 12.61
N ASP A 252 -32.15 17.62 11.78
CA ASP A 252 -32.51 16.50 10.91
C ASP A 252 -32.72 15.22 11.73
N TYR A 253 -31.86 14.98 12.73
CA TYR A 253 -32.00 13.83 13.62
C TYR A 253 -33.25 13.92 14.49
N ARG A 254 -33.57 15.12 14.97
CA ARG A 254 -34.84 15.41 15.67
C ARG A 254 -36.05 15.05 14.80
N ARG A 255 -36.02 15.44 13.52
CA ARG A 255 -37.09 15.14 12.57
C ARG A 255 -37.22 13.63 12.34
N ILE A 256 -36.10 12.92 12.18
CA ILE A 256 -36.09 11.47 11.99
C ILE A 256 -36.64 10.75 13.24
N ALA A 257 -36.21 11.14 14.45
CA ALA A 257 -36.71 10.55 15.70
C ALA A 257 -38.23 10.67 15.82
N LYS A 258 -38.78 11.85 15.48
CA LYS A 258 -40.22 12.10 15.49
C LYS A 258 -40.98 11.21 14.49
N GLU A 259 -40.44 11.03 13.29
CA GLU A 259 -41.05 10.15 12.29
C GLU A 259 -40.99 8.67 12.69
N ILE A 260 -39.90 8.23 13.35
CA ILE A 260 -39.79 6.88 13.90
C ILE A 260 -40.90 6.65 14.93
N ILE A 261 -41.03 7.55 15.92
CA ILE A 261 -42.08 7.51 16.94
C ILE A 261 -43.49 7.40 16.32
N ILE A 262 -43.84 8.31 15.42
CA ILE A 262 -45.15 8.33 14.75
C ILE A 262 -45.40 7.04 13.95
N SER A 263 -44.35 6.48 13.33
CA SER A 263 -44.45 5.25 12.54
C SER A 263 -44.71 4.02 13.41
N TRP A 264 -44.14 4.00 14.61
CA TRP A 264 -44.37 2.96 15.62
C TRP A 264 -45.77 3.06 16.24
N GLU A 265 -46.24 4.26 16.61
CA GLU A 265 -47.62 4.47 17.09
C GLU A 265 -48.67 4.01 16.08
N LYS A 266 -48.38 4.14 14.79
CA LYS A 266 -49.27 3.73 13.68
C LYS A 266 -49.08 2.29 13.23
N GLY A 267 -48.21 1.51 13.88
CA GLY A 267 -47.93 0.11 13.56
C GLY A 267 -47.35 -0.13 12.16
N LYS A 268 -46.59 0.82 11.61
CA LYS A 268 -46.06 0.77 10.23
C LYS A 268 -44.59 1.17 10.18
N THR A 269 -43.69 0.27 10.53
CA THR A 269 -42.25 0.45 10.26
C THR A 269 -41.93 -0.09 8.87
N SER A 270 -41.79 0.80 7.88
CA SER A 270 -41.15 0.46 6.60
C SER A 270 -40.17 1.55 6.22
N PHE A 271 -38.91 1.15 6.06
CA PHE A 271 -37.76 1.97 5.61
C PHE A 271 -38.03 2.74 4.30
N SER A 272 -39.03 2.30 3.52
CA SER A 272 -39.40 2.83 2.20
C SER A 272 -39.95 4.26 2.20
N ARG A 273 -40.32 4.83 3.36
CA ARG A 273 -40.85 6.21 3.44
C ARG A 273 -39.86 7.28 3.90
N LEU A 274 -38.65 6.87 4.32
CA LEU A 274 -37.62 7.76 4.86
C LEU A 274 -36.52 8.14 3.84
N ILE A 275 -36.70 7.78 2.57
CA ILE A 275 -35.87 8.20 1.42
C ILE A 275 -36.71 9.08 0.49
#